data_AF-A0A8X6WP40-F1
#
_entry.id   AF-A0A8X6WP40-F1
#
_cell.length_a   1.000
_cell.length_b   1.000
_cell.length_c   1.000
_cell.angle_alpha   90.00
_cell.angle_beta   90.00
_cell.angle_gamma   90.00
#
_symmetry.space_group_name_H-M   'P 1'
#
loop_
_entity.id
_entity.type
_entity.pdbx_description
1 polymer ?
#
loop_
_entity_poly.entity_id
_entity_poly.type
_entity_poly.pdbx_seq_one_letter_code
_entity_poly.pdbx_strand_id
1 'polypeptide(L)'
;MMVDRKGRPIAPIAIDSQRNATELLDQLGKFCDTPFEGRYENGKLRVFSASAEEHRLIQKYISDNKLRSHTFEMAHNKQLKVVIRGLPTDFDQEELMSELHSFGFKPNHISLLRNRKTNTNMPLFLETLPKCPEN
;
A
#
# COMPACT_ATOMS: atom_id res chain seq x y z
N MET A 1 3.35 -20.80 -5.75
CA MET A 1 3.18 -19.42 -5.22
C MET A 1 4.28 -18.59 -5.84
N MET A 2 3.96 -17.49 -6.52
CA MET A 2 4.98 -16.66 -7.16
C MET A 2 5.64 -15.76 -6.11
N VAL A 3 6.96 -15.80 -6.07
CA VAL A 3 7.78 -15.13 -5.04
C VAL A 3 8.68 -14.10 -5.70
N ASP A 4 8.89 -12.98 -5.01
CA ASP A 4 9.90 -12.01 -5.42
C ASP A 4 11.32 -12.60 -5.32
N ARG A 5 12.34 -11.86 -5.79
CA ARG A 5 13.76 -12.26 -5.69
C ARG A 5 14.23 -12.55 -4.25
N LYS A 6 13.45 -12.20 -3.22
CA LYS A 6 13.72 -12.43 -1.79
C LYS A 6 12.83 -13.53 -1.18
N GLY A 7 12.12 -14.30 -2.00
CA GLY A 7 11.27 -15.41 -1.55
C GLY A 7 9.93 -15.01 -0.94
N ARG A 8 9.50 -13.74 -1.09
CA ARG A 8 8.26 -13.23 -0.49
C ARG A 8 7.09 -13.30 -1.48
N PRO A 9 5.89 -13.69 -1.04
CA PRO A 9 4.74 -13.79 -1.94
C PRO A 9 4.32 -12.41 -2.46
N ILE A 10 4.20 -12.29 -3.78
CA ILE A 10 3.70 -11.09 -4.44
C ILE A 10 2.17 -11.08 -4.32
N ALA A 11 1.61 -9.96 -3.82
CA ALA A 11 0.17 -9.83 -3.69
C ALA A 11 -0.50 -9.76 -5.08
N PRO A 12 -1.64 -10.43 -5.29
CA PRO A 12 -2.38 -10.28 -6.53
C PRO A 12 -3.01 -8.88 -6.64
N ILE A 13 -3.11 -8.37 -7.87
CA ILE A 13 -3.84 -7.14 -8.18
C ILE A 13 -5.26 -7.54 -8.60
N ALA A 14 -6.26 -7.18 -7.78
CA ALA A 14 -7.67 -7.44 -8.09
C ALA A 14 -8.28 -6.24 -8.81
N ILE A 15 -8.66 -6.42 -10.06
CA ILE A 15 -9.29 -5.40 -10.91
C ILE A 15 -10.81 -5.62 -10.86
N ASP A 16 -11.59 -4.58 -10.56
CA ASP A 16 -13.04 -4.62 -10.69
C ASP A 16 -13.38 -4.65 -12.18
N SER A 17 -13.69 -5.85 -12.68
CA SER A 17 -13.98 -6.09 -14.09
C SER A 17 -15.31 -5.46 -14.46
N GLN A 18 -15.30 -4.30 -15.12
CA GLN A 18 -16.49 -3.77 -15.80
C GLN A 18 -16.43 -3.87 -17.33
N ARG A 19 -15.25 -3.89 -17.97
CA ARG A 19 -15.11 -4.18 -19.41
C ARG A 19 -13.80 -4.90 -19.73
N ASN A 20 -13.91 -6.01 -20.47
CA ASN A 20 -12.88 -6.77 -21.19
C ASN A 20 -11.60 -7.18 -20.43
N ALA A 21 -11.71 -8.20 -19.56
CA ALA A 21 -10.57 -8.84 -18.92
C ALA A 21 -9.52 -9.38 -19.91
N THR A 22 -9.93 -9.96 -21.03
CA THR A 22 -9.02 -10.54 -22.03
C THR A 22 -8.18 -9.49 -22.73
N GLU A 23 -8.78 -8.33 -23.05
CA GLU A 23 -8.09 -7.21 -23.70
C GLU A 23 -7.06 -6.59 -22.76
N LEU A 24 -7.39 -6.50 -21.46
CA LEU A 24 -6.44 -6.11 -20.43
C LEU A 24 -5.25 -7.07 -20.35
N LEU A 25 -5.49 -8.38 -20.32
CA LEU A 25 -4.42 -9.37 -20.28
C LEU A 25 -3.54 -9.29 -21.53
N ASP A 26 -4.13 -9.07 -22.72
CA ASP A 26 -3.38 -8.90 -23.97
C ASP A 26 -2.52 -7.62 -23.96
N GLN A 27 -3.04 -6.52 -23.42
CA GLN A 27 -2.26 -5.28 -23.28
C GLN A 27 -1.14 -5.42 -22.25
N LEU A 28 -1.39 -6.09 -21.12
CA LEU A 28 -0.35 -6.38 -20.13
C LEU A 28 0.74 -7.28 -20.72
N GLY A 29 0.37 -8.24 -21.58
CA GLY A 29 1.30 -9.12 -22.31
C GLY A 29 2.24 -8.40 -23.27
N LYS A 30 1.90 -7.19 -23.73
CA LYS A 30 2.75 -6.41 -24.65
C LYS A 30 3.91 -5.71 -23.96
N PHE A 31 3.85 -5.52 -22.64
CA PHE A 31 4.86 -4.78 -21.87
C PHE A 31 5.46 -5.58 -20.70
N CYS A 32 4.95 -6.79 -20.43
CA CYS A 32 5.52 -7.71 -19.45
C CYS A 32 6.42 -8.73 -20.16
N ASP A 33 7.70 -8.77 -19.83
CA ASP A 33 8.68 -9.71 -20.40
C ASP A 33 8.63 -11.10 -19.73
N THR A 34 7.95 -11.24 -18.59
CA THR A 34 7.84 -12.47 -17.81
C THR A 34 6.39 -12.95 -17.72
N PRO A 35 6.16 -14.27 -17.54
CA PRO A 35 4.82 -14.81 -17.49
C PRO A 35 4.06 -14.32 -16.26
N PHE A 36 2.85 -13.81 -16.47
CA PHE A 36 1.89 -13.46 -15.42
C PHE A 36 0.63 -14.33 -15.55
N GLU A 37 -0.03 -14.63 -14.44
CA GLU A 37 -1.29 -15.38 -14.44
C GLU A 37 -2.47 -14.43 -14.17
N GLY A 38 -3.51 -14.52 -14.99
CA GLY A 38 -4.81 -13.91 -14.70
C GLY A 38 -5.79 -14.96 -14.22
N ARG A 39 -6.40 -14.77 -13.04
CA ARG A 39 -7.52 -15.62 -12.56
C ARG A 39 -8.74 -14.78 -12.31
N TYR A 40 -9.89 -15.24 -12.78
CA TYR A 40 -11.16 -14.62 -12.47
C TYR A 40 -11.74 -15.24 -11.20
N GLU A 41 -11.93 -14.44 -10.15
CA GLU A 41 -12.39 -14.91 -8.84
C GLU A 41 -13.33 -13.87 -8.21
N ASN A 42 -14.48 -14.32 -7.71
CA ASN A 42 -15.49 -13.46 -7.07
C ASN A 42 -15.90 -12.22 -7.90
N GLY A 43 -16.01 -12.36 -9.22
CA GLY A 43 -16.39 -11.27 -10.11
C GLY A 43 -15.29 -10.23 -10.37
N LYS A 44 -14.04 -10.52 -9.97
CA LYS A 44 -12.87 -9.66 -10.17
C LYS A 44 -11.76 -10.41 -10.88
N LEU A 45 -11.04 -9.73 -11.76
CA LEU A 45 -9.83 -10.26 -12.38
C LEU A 45 -8.65 -10.07 -11.42
N ARG A 46 -8.09 -11.16 -10.91
CA ARG A 46 -6.86 -11.18 -10.12
C ARG A 46 -5.67 -11.45 -11.02
N VAL A 47 -4.76 -10.50 -11.11
CA VAL A 47 -3.50 -10.64 -11.85
C VAL A 47 -2.36 -10.97 -10.88
N PHE A 48 -1.64 -12.05 -11.16
CA PHE A 48 -0.47 -12.52 -10.42
C PHE A 48 0.77 -12.28 -11.27
N SER A 49 1.64 -11.40 -10.79
CA SER A 49 2.92 -11.07 -11.42
C SER A 49 4.00 -12.06 -10.96
N ALA A 50 4.89 -12.47 -11.85
CA ALA A 50 6.06 -13.27 -11.47
C ALA A 50 7.18 -12.44 -10.82
N SER A 51 7.21 -11.13 -11.09
CA SER A 51 8.24 -10.21 -10.61
C SER A 51 7.66 -8.96 -9.95
N ALA A 52 8.40 -8.40 -8.99
CA ALA A 52 8.04 -7.14 -8.35
C ALA A 52 8.09 -5.94 -9.32
N GLU A 53 8.97 -5.99 -10.32
CA GLU A 53 9.05 -4.95 -11.36
C GLU A 53 7.80 -4.95 -12.24
N GLU A 54 7.34 -6.13 -12.67
CA GLU A 54 6.08 -6.25 -13.43
C GLU A 54 4.87 -5.84 -12.62
N HIS A 55 4.84 -6.21 -11.33
CA HIS A 55 3.76 -5.78 -10.46
C HIS A 55 3.64 -4.25 -10.43
N ARG A 56 4.78 -3.53 -10.39
CA ARG A 56 4.81 -2.06 -10.46
C ARG A 56 4.36 -1.55 -11.83
N LEU A 57 4.76 -2.20 -12.91
CA LEU A 57 4.32 -1.84 -14.27
C LEU A 57 2.80 -2.00 -14.45
N ILE A 58 2.25 -3.14 -14.01
CA ILE A 58 0.81 -3.42 -14.04
C ILE A 58 0.07 -2.39 -13.17
N GLN A 59 0.57 -2.10 -11.97
CA GLN A 59 -0.02 -1.11 -11.07
C GLN A 59 -0.01 0.29 -11.70
N LYS A 60 1.11 0.70 -12.31
CA LYS A 60 1.24 1.97 -13.01
C LYS A 60 0.25 2.07 -14.17
N TYR A 61 0.17 1.04 -15.02
CA TYR A 61 -0.78 0.98 -16.11
C TYR A 61 -2.24 1.13 -15.60
N ILE A 62 -2.59 0.45 -14.51
CA ILE A 62 -3.92 0.57 -13.90
C ILE A 62 -4.20 1.99 -13.40
N SER A 63 -3.22 2.61 -12.73
CA SER A 63 -3.34 3.99 -12.27
C SER A 63 -3.50 4.98 -13.43
N ASP A 64 -2.70 4.83 -14.49
CA ASP A 64 -2.73 5.69 -15.68
C ASP A 64 -4.07 5.56 -16.43
N ASN A 65 -4.61 4.35 -16.53
CA ASN A 65 -5.92 4.07 -17.14
C ASN A 65 -7.11 4.30 -16.20
N LYS A 66 -6.87 4.77 -14.96
CA LYS A 66 -7.89 5.03 -13.92
C LYS A 66 -8.82 3.83 -13.69
N LEU A 67 -8.30 2.61 -13.83
CA LEU A 67 -9.08 1.40 -13.62
C LEU A 67 -9.31 1.19 -12.12
N ARG A 68 -10.55 0.84 -11.76
CA ARG A 68 -10.86 0.47 -10.37
C ARG A 68 -10.15 -0.84 -10.05
N SER A 69 -9.15 -0.78 -9.19
CA SER A 69 -8.45 -1.96 -8.71
C SER A 69 -8.13 -1.84 -7.22
N HIS A 70 -7.87 -2.98 -6.63
CA HIS A 70 -7.39 -3.12 -5.27
C HIS A 70 -6.21 -4.08 -5.28
N THR A 71 -5.07 -3.62 -4.77
CA THR A 71 -3.93 -4.49 -4.48
C THR A 71 -3.44 -4.20 -3.07
N PHE A 72 -2.88 -5.22 -2.42
CA PHE A 72 -2.23 -5.02 -1.13
C PHE A 72 -0.82 -4.53 -1.37
N GLU A 73 -0.41 -3.48 -0.64
CA GLU A 73 0.97 -3.04 -0.64
C GLU A 73 1.90 -4.22 -0.32
N MET A 74 2.96 -4.35 -1.11
CA MET A 74 3.99 -5.33 -0.87
C MET A 74 4.56 -5.15 0.54
N ALA A 75 4.89 -6.26 1.21
CA ALA A 75 5.41 -6.24 2.57
C ALA A 75 6.65 -5.32 2.73
N HIS A 76 7.41 -5.09 1.67
CA HIS A 76 8.56 -4.18 1.70
C HIS A 76 8.19 -2.68 1.71
N ASN A 77 7.02 -2.31 1.19
CA ASN A 77 6.51 -0.93 1.18
C ASN A 77 5.69 -0.58 2.43
N LYS A 78 5.32 -1.58 3.23
CA LYS A 78 4.57 -1.35 4.47
C LYS A 78 5.45 -0.59 5.47
N GLN A 79 5.08 0.67 5.70
CA GLN A 79 5.68 1.48 6.75
C GLN A 79 5.15 1.04 8.11
N LEU A 80 5.98 1.14 9.15
CA LEU A 80 5.56 0.86 10.51
C LEU A 80 4.66 2.00 10.98
N LYS A 81 3.45 1.68 11.43
CA LYS A 81 2.49 2.66 11.93
C LYS A 81 2.25 2.43 13.41
N VAL A 82 2.42 3.46 14.22
CA VAL A 82 2.24 3.46 15.67
C VAL A 82 1.09 4.42 16.01
N VAL A 83 0.26 4.04 16.97
CA VAL A 83 -0.82 4.91 17.46
C VAL A 83 -0.49 5.32 18.89
N ILE A 84 -0.19 6.60 19.08
CA ILE A 84 0.00 7.22 20.39
C ILE A 84 -1.38 7.60 20.93
N ARG A 85 -1.67 7.20 22.17
CA ARG A 85 -2.96 7.43 22.84
C ARG A 85 -2.75 8.26 24.10
N GLY A 86 -3.81 8.94 24.54
CA GLY A 86 -3.81 9.66 25.81
C GLY A 86 -3.25 11.08 25.75
N LEU A 87 -2.95 11.58 24.54
CA LEU A 87 -2.63 12.99 24.31
C LEU A 87 -3.92 13.79 24.02
N PRO A 88 -3.97 15.08 24.43
CA PRO A 88 -5.06 15.98 24.08
C PRO A 88 -5.27 16.11 22.56
N THR A 89 -6.51 16.37 22.13
CA THR A 89 -6.87 16.49 20.71
C THR A 89 -6.38 17.77 20.04
N ASP A 90 -5.83 18.69 20.82
CA ASP A 90 -5.27 19.99 20.47
C ASP A 90 -3.74 20.04 20.67
N PHE A 91 -3.12 18.91 21.02
CA PHE A 91 -1.67 18.82 21.17
C PHE A 91 -0.96 19.10 19.84
N ASP A 92 0.10 19.89 19.90
CA ASP A 92 0.84 20.31 18.71
C ASP A 92 1.62 19.14 18.11
N GLN A 93 1.44 18.94 16.80
CA GLN A 93 2.12 17.88 16.06
C GLN A 93 3.61 18.16 15.92
N GLU A 94 4.02 19.42 15.85
CA GLU A 94 5.43 19.81 15.76
C GLU A 94 6.15 19.55 17.08
N GLU A 95 5.52 19.91 18.20
CA GLU A 95 6.02 19.59 19.55
C GLU A 95 6.12 18.08 19.75
N LEU A 96 5.08 17.31 19.36
CA LEU A 96 5.11 15.85 19.43
C LEU A 96 6.25 15.25 18.60
N MET A 97 6.50 15.79 17.40
CA MET A 97 7.59 15.35 16.54
C MET A 97 8.95 15.63 17.16
N SER A 98 9.13 16.81 17.76
CA SER A 98 10.36 17.20 18.45
C SER A 98 10.62 16.32 19.67
N GLU A 99 9.60 16.01 20.47
CA GLU A 99 9.72 15.10 21.61
C GLU A 99 10.08 13.67 21.17
N LEU A 100 9.43 13.14 20.13
CA LEU A 100 9.80 11.83 19.60
C LEU A 100 11.25 11.80 19.10
N HIS A 101 11.73 12.89 18.50
CA HIS A 101 13.14 13.06 18.15
C HIS A 101 14.06 13.08 19.38
N SER A 102 13.65 13.71 20.47
CA SER A 102 14.41 13.75 21.74
C SER A 102 14.56 12.35 22.34
N PHE A 103 13.54 11.50 22.22
CA PHE A 103 13.56 10.08 22.61
C PHE A 103 14.32 9.17 21.64
N GLY A 104 14.82 9.70 20.52
CA GLY A 104 15.59 8.96 19.52
C GLY A 104 14.74 8.27 18.45
N PHE A 105 13.42 8.47 18.44
CA PHE A 105 12.57 8.06 17.32
C PHE A 105 12.69 9.08 16.17
N LYS A 106 12.51 8.62 14.94
CA LYS A 106 12.58 9.48 13.75
C LYS A 106 11.35 9.25 12.86
N PRO A 107 10.15 9.67 13.30
CA PRO A 107 8.96 9.60 12.47
C PRO A 107 9.13 10.26 11.11
N ASN A 108 8.58 9.63 10.07
CA ASN A 108 8.40 10.24 8.77
C ASN A 108 7.19 11.20 8.77
N HIS A 109 6.15 10.86 9.52
CA HIS A 109 4.90 11.61 9.53
C HIS A 109 4.11 11.37 10.82
N ILE A 110 3.49 12.43 11.35
CA ILE A 110 2.57 12.38 12.49
C ILE A 110 1.25 13.01 12.04
N SER A 111 0.13 12.37 12.36
CA SER A 111 -1.20 12.87 12.04
C SER A 111 -2.19 12.58 13.15
N LEU A 112 -3.03 13.56 13.49
CA LEU A 112 -4.14 13.38 14.41
C LEU A 112 -5.25 12.58 13.72
N LEU A 113 -5.71 11.50 14.35
CA LEU A 113 -6.80 10.70 13.81
C LEU A 113 -8.14 11.40 14.03
N ARG A 114 -8.95 11.43 12.97
CA ARG A 114 -10.32 11.94 13.02
C ARG A 114 -11.33 10.81 12.96
N ASN A 115 -12.42 10.98 13.70
CA ASN A 115 -13.55 10.07 13.61
C ASN A 115 -14.22 10.24 12.24
N ARG A 116 -14.33 9.15 11.47
CA ARG A 116 -14.88 9.19 10.10
C ARG A 116 -16.36 9.59 10.05
N LYS A 117 -17.13 9.35 11.11
CA LYS A 117 -18.58 9.65 11.15
C LYS A 117 -18.86 11.09 11.59
N THR A 118 -18.17 11.55 12.63
CA THR A 118 -18.42 12.86 13.25
C THR A 118 -17.46 13.94 12.76
N ASN A 119 -16.41 13.58 12.03
CA ASN A 119 -15.31 14.47 11.60
C ASN A 119 -14.64 15.22 12.76
N THR A 120 -14.75 14.69 13.97
CA THR A 120 -14.13 15.25 15.17
C THR A 120 -12.76 14.62 15.40
N ASN A 121 -11.86 15.40 15.99
CA ASN A 121 -10.54 14.93 16.42
C ASN A 121 -10.69 13.86 17.52
N MET A 122 -9.87 12.81 17.46
CA MET A 122 -9.75 11.80 18.51
C MET A 122 -8.41 11.96 19.23
N PRO A 123 -8.28 11.61 20.51
CA PRO A 123 -7.03 11.68 21.27
C PRO A 123 -6.07 10.53 20.87
N LEU A 124 -5.85 10.41 19.56
CA LEU A 124 -5.09 9.35 18.92
C LEU A 124 -4.23 9.99 17.83
N PHE A 125 -2.92 9.90 17.96
CA PHE A 125 -1.97 10.35 16.95
C PHE A 125 -1.41 9.13 16.24
N LEU A 126 -1.48 9.13 14.91
CA LEU A 126 -0.88 8.13 14.05
C LEU A 126 0.49 8.62 13.62
N GLU A 127 1.51 7.92 14.09
CA GLU A 127 2.90 8.09 13.70
C GLU A 127 3.27 7.04 12.65
N THR A 128 3.98 7.47 11.61
CA THR A 128 4.54 6.57 10.60
C THR A 128 6.05 6.61 10.70
N LEU A 129 6.66 5.47 11.04
CA LEU A 129 8.09 5.31 11.24
C LEU A 129 8.77 4.80 9.96
N PRO A 130 10.02 5.23 9.70
CA PRO A 130 10.86 4.66 8.67
C PRO A 130 11.09 3.19 8.97
N LYS A 131 11.27 2.40 7.91
CA LYS A 131 11.55 0.99 8.04
C LYS A 131 12.88 0.81 8.79
N CYS A 132 12.87 0.02 9.86
CA CYS A 132 14.12 -0.41 10.48
C CYS A 132 14.90 -1.23 9.44
N PRO A 133 16.19 -0.91 9.15
CA PRO A 133 16.99 -1.77 8.30
C PRO A 133 17.02 -3.19 8.90
N GLU A 134 16.85 -4.21 8.05
CA GLU A 134 16.98 -5.61 8.46
C GLU A 134 18.44 -5.79 8.94
N ASN A 135 18.63 -6.02 10.24
CA ASN A 135 19.92 -6.44 10.83
C ASN A 135 20.29 -7.85 10.36
#